data_AF-A0A7S1WTR1-F1
#
_entry.id   AF-A0A7S1WTR1-F1
#
_cell.length_a   1.000
_cell.length_b   1.000
_cell.length_c   1.000
_cell.angle_alpha   90.00
_cell.angle_beta   90.00
_cell.angle_gamma   90.00
#
_symmetry.space_group_name_H-M   'P 1'
#
loop_
_entity.id
_entity.type
_entity.pdbx_description
1 polymer ?
#
loop_
_entity_poly.entity_id
_entity_poly.type
_entity_poly.pdbx_seq_one_letter_code
_entity_poly.pdbx_strand_id
1 'polypeptide(L)'
;AKGGSGRQVDLRPAHLVTEIDETTRWTYELLSNAVYRGGFSTSQEAFERAARDVANGLDRAEKLLAGQRFLCGDKVTEADVMLLPCAARFDAVYAFLFLRGSAGLWRERPSLRRWLGDCWALPGVAGTVDVRACQESYYGTLFPLNPSQIIPSPHSDPDALGPTDPMEQAEADKLFHWTEG
;
A
#
# COMPACT_ATOMS: atom_id res chain seq x y z
N ALA A 1 -16.33 -6.37 -34.80
CA ALA A 1 -17.34 -5.29 -34.76
C ALA A 1 -17.79 -5.07 -33.32
N LYS A 2 -18.10 -3.82 -32.98
CA LYS A 2 -18.36 -3.23 -31.64
C LYS A 2 -17.05 -2.90 -30.91
N GLY A 3 -16.53 -1.68 -30.89
CA GLY A 3 -17.22 -0.40 -30.73
C GLY A 3 -17.30 -0.08 -29.24
N GLY A 4 -16.15 0.12 -28.59
CA GLY A 4 -16.08 0.71 -27.26
C GLY A 4 -15.84 2.21 -27.45
N SER A 5 -16.84 3.04 -27.12
CA SER A 5 -16.63 4.46 -26.90
C SER A 5 -15.47 4.62 -25.90
N GLY A 6 -14.33 5.13 -26.36
CA GLY A 6 -13.05 5.09 -25.67
C GLY A 6 -13.03 5.97 -24.43
N ARG A 7 -13.51 5.44 -23.31
CA ARG A 7 -13.36 6.08 -22.00
C ARG A 7 -12.14 5.50 -21.32
N GLN A 8 -11.22 6.34 -20.87
CA GLN A 8 -10.01 5.93 -20.17
C GLN A 8 -10.12 6.29 -18.68
N VAL A 9 -9.53 5.46 -17.82
CA VAL A 9 -9.41 5.77 -16.40
C VAL A 9 -8.48 6.96 -16.24
N ASP A 10 -8.93 7.96 -15.49
CA ASP A 10 -8.14 9.12 -15.12
C ASP A 10 -7.79 9.03 -13.63
N LEU A 11 -6.56 8.65 -13.32
CA LEU A 11 -6.08 8.57 -11.93
C LEU A 11 -5.65 9.94 -11.38
N ARG A 12 -5.63 10.98 -12.22
CA ARG A 12 -5.06 12.29 -11.88
C ARG A 12 -5.95 13.43 -12.40
N PRO A 13 -7.25 13.45 -12.04
CA PRO A 13 -8.17 14.45 -12.57
C PRO A 13 -7.79 15.85 -12.09
N ALA A 14 -7.96 16.85 -12.97
CA ALA A 14 -7.46 18.21 -12.77
C ALA A 14 -7.88 18.87 -11.43
N HIS A 15 -9.07 18.54 -10.92
CA HIS A 15 -9.60 19.10 -9.66
C HIS A 15 -9.01 18.47 -8.39
N LEU A 16 -8.28 17.35 -8.50
CA LEU A 16 -7.64 16.66 -7.37
C LEU A 16 -6.11 16.71 -7.41
N VAL A 17 -5.48 17.31 -8.42
CA VAL A 17 -4.01 17.28 -8.60
C VAL A 17 -3.27 17.74 -7.33
N THR A 18 -3.68 18.85 -6.72
CA THR A 18 -3.06 19.36 -5.49
C THR A 18 -3.17 18.36 -4.34
N GLU A 19 -4.34 17.75 -4.15
CA GLU A 19 -4.57 16.77 -3.09
C GLU A 19 -3.80 15.47 -3.32
N ILE A 20 -3.72 15.01 -4.58
CA ILE A 20 -2.93 13.85 -4.99
C ILE A 20 -1.44 14.11 -4.74
N ASP A 21 -0.92 15.28 -5.12
CA ASP A 21 0.48 15.63 -4.94
C ASP A 21 0.85 15.71 -3.45
N GLU A 22 0.02 16.37 -2.65
CA GLU A 22 0.20 16.42 -1.21
C GLU A 22 0.16 15.03 -0.58
N THR A 23 -0.81 14.20 -1.00
CA THR A 23 -1.03 12.88 -0.43
C THR A 23 0.06 11.89 -0.79
N THR A 24 0.46 11.89 -2.06
CA THR A 24 1.58 11.08 -2.56
C THR A 24 2.88 11.48 -1.87
N ARG A 25 3.12 12.79 -1.66
CA ARG A 25 4.32 13.26 -0.97
C ARG A 25 4.38 12.76 0.47
N TRP A 26 3.35 12.97 1.28
CA TRP A 26 3.44 12.57 2.69
C TRP A 26 3.42 11.04 2.86
N THR A 27 2.67 10.30 2.02
CA THR A 27 2.69 8.84 2.05
C THR A 27 4.06 8.29 1.63
N TYR A 28 4.72 8.91 0.66
CA TYR A 28 6.10 8.56 0.31
C TYR A 28 7.06 8.84 1.47
N GLU A 29 7.06 10.06 2.00
CA GLU A 29 8.00 10.48 3.07
C GLU A 29 7.84 9.68 4.36
N LEU A 30 6.59 9.46 4.77
CA LEU A 30 6.24 8.85 6.06
C LEU A 30 6.02 7.34 5.99
N LEU A 31 5.75 6.75 4.82
CA LEU A 31 5.53 5.30 4.69
C LEU A 31 6.54 4.69 3.72
N SER A 32 6.36 4.85 2.42
CA SER A 32 7.10 4.10 1.40
C SER A 32 8.62 4.26 1.49
N ASN A 33 9.12 5.46 1.77
CA ASN A 33 10.54 5.72 1.98
C ASN A 33 10.95 5.48 3.45
N ALA A 34 10.08 5.81 4.41
CA ALA A 34 10.39 5.67 5.84
C ALA A 34 10.66 4.22 6.26
N VAL A 35 9.94 3.24 5.70
CA VAL A 35 10.23 1.82 5.99
C VAL A 35 11.66 1.44 5.57
N TYR A 36 12.15 1.94 4.44
CA TYR A 36 13.53 1.71 4.00
C TYR A 36 14.54 2.46 4.86
N ARG A 37 14.25 3.71 5.24
CA ARG A 37 15.09 4.45 6.20
C ARG A 37 15.23 3.70 7.52
N GLY A 38 14.15 3.08 8.00
CA GLY A 38 14.17 2.23 9.18
C GLY A 38 14.99 0.96 8.97
N GLY A 39 14.70 0.21 7.89
CA GLY A 39 15.35 -1.07 7.62
C GLY A 39 16.87 -0.97 7.46
N PHE A 40 17.34 0.04 6.73
CA PHE A 40 18.77 0.23 6.44
C PHE A 40 19.48 1.21 7.39
N SER A 41 18.82 1.61 8.47
CA SER A 41 19.45 2.47 9.48
C SER A 41 20.68 1.79 10.11
N THR A 42 21.73 2.59 10.33
CA THR A 42 22.98 2.14 10.98
C THR A 42 23.17 2.73 12.39
N SER A 43 22.20 3.52 12.86
CA SER A 43 22.17 4.06 14.21
C SER A 43 20.77 3.96 14.82
N GLN A 44 20.72 3.79 16.15
CA GLN A 44 19.47 3.72 16.90
C GLN A 44 18.61 4.98 16.71
N GLU A 45 19.24 6.16 16.71
CA GLU A 45 18.54 7.43 16.56
C GLU A 45 17.89 7.58 15.17
N ALA A 46 18.57 7.14 14.11
CA ALA A 46 18.02 7.15 12.76
C ALA A 46 16.87 6.15 12.61
N PHE A 47 17.02 4.95 13.19
CA PHE A 47 15.96 3.95 13.25
C PHE A 47 14.71 4.49 13.94
N GLU A 48 14.86 5.06 15.14
CA GLU A 48 13.74 5.56 15.92
C GLU A 48 13.01 6.72 15.24
N ARG A 49 13.74 7.60 14.56
CA ARG A 49 13.11 8.65 13.73
C ARG A 49 12.26 8.03 12.62
N ALA A 50 12.81 7.08 11.87
CA ALA A 50 12.09 6.43 10.78
C ALA A 50 10.87 5.63 11.29
N ALA A 51 11.02 4.91 12.41
CA ALA A 51 9.92 4.17 13.03
C ALA A 51 8.79 5.11 13.50
N ARG A 52 9.14 6.27 14.09
CA ARG A 52 8.15 7.31 14.43
C ARG A 52 7.48 7.90 13.19
N ASP A 53 8.22 8.16 12.12
CA ASP A 53 7.66 8.65 10.86
C ASP A 53 6.63 7.65 10.29
N VAL A 54 6.96 6.35 10.31
CA VAL A 54 6.01 5.29 9.89
C VAL A 54 4.79 5.24 10.79
N ALA A 55 4.96 5.24 12.11
CA ALA A 55 3.81 5.23 13.03
C ALA A 55 2.89 6.44 12.78
N ASN A 56 3.46 7.64 12.63
CA ASN A 56 2.72 8.85 12.30
C ASN A 56 2.01 8.76 10.93
N GLY A 57 2.69 8.19 9.93
CA GLY A 57 2.12 7.95 8.60
C GLY A 57 0.92 7.00 8.65
N LEU A 58 1.04 5.90 9.39
CA LEU A 58 -0.04 4.91 9.57
C LEU A 58 -1.24 5.53 10.30
N ASP A 59 -0.99 6.30 11.37
CA ASP A 59 -2.06 6.95 12.14
C ASP A 59 -2.76 8.04 11.33
N ARG A 60 -2.00 8.82 10.54
CA ARG A 60 -2.56 9.81 9.61
C ARG A 60 -3.42 9.14 8.55
N ALA A 61 -2.94 8.06 7.94
CA ALA A 61 -3.66 7.32 6.91
C ALA A 61 -4.93 6.67 7.47
N GLU A 62 -4.85 6.03 8.65
CA GLU A 62 -6.00 5.44 9.32
C GLU A 62 -7.07 6.49 9.64
N LYS A 63 -6.68 7.64 10.18
CA LYS A 63 -7.60 8.74 10.47
C LYS A 63 -8.26 9.30 9.20
N LEU A 64 -7.49 9.48 8.13
CA LEU A 64 -7.99 9.97 6.85
C LEU A 64 -9.01 8.97 6.28
N LEU A 65 -8.63 7.71 6.16
CA LEU A 65 -9.48 6.65 5.64
C LEU A 65 -10.66 6.33 6.57
N ALA A 66 -10.66 6.72 7.83
CA ALA A 66 -11.87 6.61 8.65
C ALA A 66 -13.04 7.47 8.11
N GLY A 67 -12.74 8.57 7.40
CA GLY A 67 -13.73 9.48 6.83
C GLY A 67 -14.05 9.29 5.35
N GLN A 68 -13.23 8.53 4.61
CA GLN A 68 -13.35 8.38 3.16
C GLN A 68 -12.86 7.01 2.67
N ARG A 69 -13.24 6.62 1.45
CA ARG A 69 -12.94 5.27 0.93
C ARG A 69 -11.49 5.14 0.46
N PHE A 70 -10.99 6.15 -0.23
CA PHE A 70 -9.66 6.20 -0.85
C PHE A 70 -8.87 7.43 -0.38
N LEU A 71 -7.59 7.52 -0.73
CA LEU A 71 -6.68 8.53 -0.19
C LEU A 71 -7.04 9.98 -0.55
N CYS A 72 -7.78 10.20 -1.65
CA CYS A 72 -8.22 11.52 -2.12
C CYS A 72 -9.73 11.59 -2.35
N GLY A 73 -10.52 10.81 -1.59
CA GLY A 73 -11.99 10.88 -1.60
C GLY A 73 -12.68 9.52 -1.72
N ASP A 74 -13.71 9.45 -2.54
CA ASP A 74 -14.55 8.27 -2.75
C ASP A 74 -14.14 7.44 -3.98
N LYS A 75 -13.19 7.94 -4.77
CA LYS A 75 -12.66 7.31 -5.99
C LYS A 75 -11.16 7.08 -5.91
N VAL A 76 -10.70 6.07 -6.63
CA VAL A 76 -9.30 5.68 -6.77
C VAL A 76 -8.55 6.77 -7.54
N THR A 77 -7.41 7.16 -7.00
CA THR A 77 -6.49 8.11 -7.62
C THR A 77 -5.08 7.52 -7.70
N GLU A 78 -4.16 8.25 -8.33
CA GLU A 78 -2.75 7.86 -8.37
C GLU A 78 -2.15 7.68 -6.96
N ALA A 79 -2.59 8.45 -5.97
CA ALA A 79 -2.11 8.32 -4.60
C ALA A 79 -2.34 6.89 -4.06
N ASP A 80 -3.49 6.28 -4.37
CA ASP A 80 -3.81 4.91 -3.94
C ASP A 80 -2.90 3.88 -4.62
N VAL A 81 -2.70 4.04 -5.93
CA VAL A 81 -1.81 3.19 -6.74
C VAL A 81 -0.37 3.25 -6.23
N MET A 82 0.10 4.44 -5.85
CA MET A 82 1.46 4.65 -5.35
C MET A 82 1.68 4.06 -3.95
N LEU A 83 0.65 4.05 -3.09
CA LEU A 83 0.75 3.48 -1.74
C LEU A 83 0.57 1.97 -1.71
N LEU A 84 -0.25 1.41 -2.61
CA LEU A 84 -0.62 -0.01 -2.63
C LEU A 84 0.58 -0.97 -2.55
N PRO A 85 1.68 -0.79 -3.32
CA PRO A 85 2.87 -1.64 -3.21
C PRO A 85 3.48 -1.66 -1.80
N CYS A 86 3.47 -0.52 -1.10
CA CYS A 86 3.99 -0.43 0.26
C CYS A 86 3.08 -1.19 1.23
N ALA A 87 1.77 -0.93 1.15
CA ALA A 87 0.76 -1.56 1.99
C ALA A 87 0.76 -3.09 1.88
N ALA A 88 0.76 -3.62 0.65
CA ALA A 88 0.72 -5.06 0.39
C ALA A 88 1.91 -5.82 0.99
N ARG A 89 3.07 -5.17 1.09
CA ARG A 89 4.31 -5.76 1.64
C ARG A 89 4.49 -5.48 3.14
N PHE A 90 3.69 -4.60 3.72
CA PHE A 90 3.95 -4.02 5.04
C PHE A 90 4.01 -5.10 6.12
N ASP A 91 2.95 -5.89 6.27
CA ASP A 91 2.86 -6.90 7.32
C ASP A 91 3.78 -8.10 7.06
N ALA A 92 3.96 -8.49 5.80
CA ALA A 92 4.76 -9.66 5.42
C ALA A 92 6.27 -9.42 5.51
N VAL A 93 6.72 -8.16 5.37
CA VAL A 93 8.13 -7.80 5.28
C VAL A 93 8.48 -6.64 6.22
N TYR A 94 7.93 -5.45 5.97
CA TYR A 94 8.45 -4.21 6.55
C TYR A 94 8.27 -4.13 8.06
N ALA A 95 7.11 -4.54 8.58
CA ALA A 95 6.79 -4.46 10.00
C ALA A 95 7.87 -5.14 10.87
N PHE A 96 8.42 -6.26 10.41
CA PHE A 96 9.40 -7.03 11.17
C PHE A 96 10.84 -6.83 10.66
N LEU A 97 11.11 -7.10 9.38
CA LEU A 97 12.47 -7.04 8.83
C LEU A 97 13.04 -5.62 8.91
N PHE A 98 12.22 -4.61 8.59
CA PHE A 98 12.67 -3.22 8.55
C PHE A 98 12.42 -2.47 9.84
N LEU A 99 11.25 -2.68 10.48
CA LEU A 99 10.79 -1.86 11.60
C LEU A 99 10.84 -2.57 12.96
N ARG A 100 11.30 -3.83 13.02
CA ARG A 100 11.47 -4.59 14.28
C ARG A 100 10.23 -4.54 15.18
N GLY A 101 9.04 -4.54 14.59
CA GLY A 101 7.75 -4.49 15.26
C GLY A 101 7.37 -3.13 15.88
N SER A 102 8.15 -2.08 15.66
CA SER A 102 8.00 -0.80 16.38
C SER A 102 6.82 0.07 15.91
N ALA A 103 6.22 -0.22 14.75
CA ALA A 103 5.14 0.56 14.16
C ALA A 103 3.76 -0.15 14.16
N GLY A 104 3.67 -1.37 14.71
CA GLY A 104 2.47 -2.20 14.62
C GLY A 104 2.23 -2.78 13.23
N LEU A 105 1.01 -3.28 12.99
CA LEU A 105 0.62 -3.93 11.73
C LEU A 105 -0.45 -3.13 10.99
N TRP A 106 -0.38 -3.18 9.66
CA TRP A 106 -1.39 -2.64 8.75
C TRP A 106 -2.76 -3.27 8.98
N ARG A 107 -2.81 -4.61 9.11
CA ARG A 107 -4.08 -5.34 9.33
C ARG A 107 -4.79 -5.04 10.65
N GLU A 108 -4.09 -4.49 11.63
CA GLU A 108 -4.66 -4.12 12.93
C GLU A 108 -5.37 -2.76 12.90
N ARG A 109 -5.32 -2.05 11.77
CA ARG A 109 -5.93 -0.74 11.55
C ARG A 109 -7.16 -0.89 10.64
N PRO A 110 -8.39 -0.76 11.16
CA PRO A 110 -9.60 -1.13 10.43
C PRO A 110 -9.78 -0.41 9.09
N SER A 111 -9.48 0.89 9.02
CA SER A 111 -9.68 1.69 7.81
C SER A 111 -8.60 1.39 6.76
N LEU A 112 -7.35 1.21 7.19
CA LEU A 112 -6.26 0.75 6.32
C LEU A 112 -6.49 -0.67 5.81
N ARG A 113 -6.95 -1.59 6.65
CA ARG A 113 -7.30 -2.95 6.26
C ARG A 113 -8.43 -2.95 5.23
N ARG A 114 -9.47 -2.13 5.46
CA ARG A 114 -10.58 -1.96 4.51
C ARG A 114 -10.09 -1.39 3.18
N TRP A 115 -9.30 -0.32 3.22
CA TRP A 115 -8.73 0.31 2.02
C TRP A 115 -7.88 -0.67 1.21
N LEU A 116 -7.00 -1.43 1.86
CA LEU A 116 -6.17 -2.43 1.19
C LEU A 116 -7.03 -3.51 0.54
N GLY A 117 -8.06 -3.99 1.23
CA GLY A 117 -9.02 -4.95 0.69
C GLY A 117 -9.80 -4.41 -0.51
N ASP A 118 -10.25 -3.16 -0.45
CA ASP A 118 -10.94 -2.48 -1.56
C ASP A 118 -10.02 -2.35 -2.79
N CYS A 119 -8.78 -1.90 -2.60
CA CYS A 119 -7.79 -1.83 -3.67
C CYS A 119 -7.46 -3.21 -4.25
N TRP A 120 -7.30 -4.22 -3.39
CA TRP A 120 -6.97 -5.59 -3.78
C TRP A 120 -8.08 -6.24 -4.60
N ALA A 121 -9.34 -5.93 -4.27
CA ALA A 121 -10.52 -6.44 -4.97
C ALA A 121 -10.71 -5.83 -6.36
N LEU A 122 -10.04 -4.71 -6.70
CA LEU A 122 -10.17 -4.14 -8.04
C LEU A 122 -9.75 -5.15 -9.13
N PRO A 123 -10.50 -5.25 -10.25
CA PRO A 123 -10.20 -6.20 -11.32
C PRO A 123 -8.74 -6.15 -11.78
N GLY A 124 -8.06 -7.30 -11.71
CA GLY A 124 -6.68 -7.46 -12.15
C GLY A 124 -5.61 -7.10 -11.11
N VAL A 125 -5.93 -6.39 -10.02
CA VAL A 125 -4.93 -5.92 -9.05
C VAL A 125 -4.24 -7.05 -8.31
N ALA A 126 -5.00 -8.01 -7.76
CA ALA A 126 -4.45 -9.17 -7.05
C ALA A 126 -3.45 -9.99 -7.90
N GLY A 127 -3.58 -9.96 -9.23
CA GLY A 127 -2.67 -10.62 -10.15
C GLY A 127 -1.35 -9.87 -10.41
N THR A 128 -1.17 -8.67 -9.86
CA THR A 128 0.02 -7.82 -10.09
C THR A 128 1.06 -7.88 -8.97
N VAL A 129 0.70 -8.43 -7.81
CA VAL A 129 1.58 -8.48 -6.63
C VAL A 129 1.63 -9.91 -6.11
N ASP A 130 2.81 -10.51 -6.14
CA ASP A 130 3.13 -11.76 -5.47
C ASP A 130 3.86 -11.43 -4.15
N VAL A 131 3.10 -11.46 -3.04
CA VAL A 131 3.60 -11.09 -1.70
C VAL A 131 4.60 -12.12 -1.22
N ARG A 132 4.42 -13.41 -1.55
CA ARG A 132 5.37 -14.48 -1.23
C ARG A 132 6.71 -14.27 -1.92
N ALA A 133 6.73 -14.01 -3.23
CA ALA A 133 7.96 -13.71 -3.96
C ALA A 133 8.64 -12.44 -3.44
N CYS A 134 7.85 -11.43 -3.03
CA CYS A 134 8.41 -10.27 -2.33
C CYS A 134 9.07 -10.70 -1.00
N GLN A 135 8.42 -11.52 -0.19
CA GLN A 135 8.99 -11.99 1.08
C GLN A 135 10.30 -12.76 0.86
N GLU A 136 10.32 -13.69 -0.10
CA GLU A 136 11.51 -14.45 -0.49
C GLU A 136 12.66 -13.54 -0.91
N SER A 137 12.37 -12.54 -1.76
CA SER A 137 13.36 -11.56 -2.20
C SER A 137 13.91 -10.76 -1.01
N TYR A 138 13.08 -10.18 -0.17
CA TYR A 138 13.56 -9.26 0.88
C TYR A 138 14.34 -9.99 1.98
N TYR A 139 13.83 -11.13 2.46
CA TYR A 139 14.50 -11.92 3.49
C TYR A 139 15.73 -12.67 2.97
N GLY A 140 15.75 -13.05 1.70
CA GLY A 140 16.85 -13.80 1.08
C GLY A 140 18.00 -12.95 0.53
N THR A 141 17.70 -11.74 0.01
CA THR A 141 18.69 -10.97 -0.76
C THR A 141 19.22 -9.71 -0.07
N LEU A 142 18.50 -9.12 0.89
CA LEU A 142 18.88 -7.84 1.50
C LEU A 142 19.90 -8.02 2.63
N PHE A 143 21.14 -8.33 2.27
CA PHE A 143 22.26 -8.25 3.21
C PHE A 143 22.55 -6.78 3.61
N PRO A 144 22.83 -6.45 4.88
CA PRO A 144 23.04 -7.36 6.03
C PRO A 144 21.79 -7.60 6.90
N LEU A 145 20.57 -7.31 6.42
CA LEU A 145 19.38 -7.28 7.28
C LEU A 145 18.96 -8.64 7.83
N ASN A 146 19.16 -9.72 7.07
CA ASN A 146 18.87 -11.09 7.50
C ASN A 146 20.00 -12.06 7.07
N PRO A 147 21.11 -12.15 7.82
CA PRO A 147 22.24 -13.01 7.45
C PRO A 147 21.89 -14.49 7.34
N SER A 148 20.87 -14.94 8.08
CA SER A 148 20.42 -16.34 8.06
C SER A 148 19.62 -16.71 6.80
N GLN A 149 19.11 -15.70 6.07
CA GLN A 149 18.19 -15.87 4.94
C GLN A 149 16.92 -16.68 5.25
N ILE A 150 16.64 -16.94 6.52
CA ILE A 150 15.42 -17.63 6.93
C ILE A 150 14.23 -16.72 6.67
N ILE A 151 13.24 -17.27 5.97
CA ILE A 151 11.99 -16.60 5.63
C ILE A 151 10.93 -17.04 6.65
N PRO A 152 10.25 -16.12 7.35
CA PRO A 152 9.20 -16.49 8.29
C PRO A 152 8.06 -17.25 7.60
N SER A 153 7.61 -18.35 8.20
CA SER A 153 6.38 -19.00 7.76
C SER A 153 5.19 -18.09 8.07
N PRO A 154 4.35 -17.76 7.07
CA PRO A 154 3.22 -16.89 7.31
C PRO A 154 2.12 -17.66 8.08
N HIS A 155 1.48 -17.01 9.06
CA HIS A 155 0.37 -17.61 9.83
C HIS A 155 -0.89 -17.79 8.97
N SER A 156 -1.02 -17.03 7.89
CA SER A 156 -2.10 -17.11 6.90
C SER A 156 -1.50 -17.01 5.50
N ASP A 157 -2.31 -17.17 4.46
CA ASP A 157 -1.87 -16.88 3.10
C ASP A 157 -1.42 -15.40 2.99
N PRO A 158 -0.15 -15.11 2.62
CA PRO A 158 0.33 -13.74 2.49
C PRO A 158 -0.31 -12.97 1.33
N ASP A 159 -0.84 -13.68 0.33
CA ASP A 159 -1.51 -13.08 -0.84
C ASP A 159 -3.01 -12.82 -0.59
N ALA A 160 -3.54 -13.29 0.55
CA ALA A 160 -4.93 -13.06 0.97
C ALA A 160 -5.09 -11.69 1.69
N LEU A 161 -4.82 -10.59 0.97
CA LEU A 161 -4.88 -9.23 1.49
C LEU A 161 -6.28 -8.59 1.44
N GLY A 162 -7.21 -9.22 0.74
CA GLY A 162 -8.58 -8.76 0.54
C GLY A 162 -9.55 -9.92 0.26
N PRO A 163 -10.76 -9.63 -0.24
CA PRO A 163 -11.69 -10.66 -0.73
C PRO A 163 -11.03 -11.58 -1.76
N THR A 164 -11.44 -12.85 -1.78
CA THR A 164 -10.93 -13.85 -2.75
C THR A 164 -11.46 -13.63 -4.16
N ASP A 165 -12.69 -13.13 -4.27
CA ASP A 165 -13.30 -12.81 -5.55
C ASP A 165 -13.06 -11.34 -5.91
N PRO A 166 -12.65 -11.04 -7.14
CA PRO A 166 -12.53 -9.66 -7.59
C PRO A 166 -13.90 -9.00 -7.63
N MET A 167 -13.91 -7.71 -7.37
CA MET A 167 -15.07 -6.83 -7.54
C MET A 167 -15.60 -6.91 -8.97
N GLU A 168 -16.92 -6.92 -9.12
CA GLU A 168 -17.53 -6.88 -10.46
C GLU A 168 -17.12 -5.61 -11.20
N GLN A 169 -16.85 -5.73 -12.51
CA GLN A 169 -16.41 -4.58 -13.33
C GLN A 169 -17.36 -3.38 -13.22
N ALA A 170 -18.68 -3.62 -13.19
CA ALA A 170 -19.69 -2.56 -13.09
C ALA A 170 -19.66 -1.83 -11.73
N GLU A 171 -19.19 -2.47 -10.67
CA GLU A 171 -18.94 -1.83 -9.38
C GLU A 171 -17.62 -1.07 -9.42
N ALA A 172 -16.55 -1.70 -9.91
CA ALA A 172 -15.23 -1.09 -10.04
C ALA A 172 -15.27 0.21 -10.87
N ASP A 173 -16.04 0.23 -11.97
CA ASP A 173 -16.18 1.40 -12.85
C ASP A 173 -16.73 2.63 -12.12
N LYS A 174 -17.49 2.45 -11.03
CA LYS A 174 -18.01 3.56 -10.21
C LYS A 174 -16.92 4.20 -9.35
N LEU A 175 -15.83 3.48 -9.09
CA LEU A 175 -14.72 3.90 -8.22
C LEU A 175 -13.64 4.68 -8.96
N PHE A 176 -13.74 4.85 -10.27
CA PHE A 176 -12.77 5.61 -11.05
C PHE A 176 -13.31 6.96 -11.51
N HIS A 177 -12.39 7.90 -11.72
CA HIS A 177 -12.63 9.02 -12.64
C HIS A 177 -12.33 8.56 -14.05
N TRP A 178 -12.95 9.23 -15.00
CA TRP A 178 -12.90 8.80 -16.38
C TRP A 178 -12.93 10.01 -17.31
N THR A 179 -12.09 9.98 -18.33
CA THR A 179 -12.03 11.00 -19.38
C THR A 179 -12.54 10.43 -20.70
N GLU A 180 -13.05 11.32 -21.56
CA GLU A 180 -13.28 10.99 -22.96
C GLU A 180 -11.92 10.97 -23.68
N GLY A 181 -11.64 9.87 -24.39
CA GLY A 181 -10.41 9.67 -25.16
C GLY A 181 -10.44 10.33 -26.53
#